data_AF-A0A561VGD8-F1
#
_entry.id   AF-A0A561VGD8-F1
#
_cell.length_a   1.000
_cell.length_b   1.000
_cell.length_c   1.000
_cell.angle_alpha   90.00
_cell.angle_beta   90.00
_cell.angle_gamma   90.00
#
_symmetry.space_group_name_H-M   'P 1'
#
loop_
_entity.id
_entity.type
_entity.pdbx_description
1 polymer ?
#
loop_
_entity_poly.entity_id
_entity_poly.type
_entity_poly.pdbx_seq_one_letter_code
_entity_poly.pdbx_strand_id
1 'polypeptide(L)'
;MPSDATLTLDDLDAIAHRAAGLDDPSPVVAELVAAVEQGRLAEPADAAHAFLLASEITERAGDLPAALGLAERAAAAPGADGFVRAGHAELLVRSGHAEQGRAVFADVRPELLQDPLAASYLSESLEAAGLAGVAEEWLSAAVRTLLSGDQPVLDRVEVMFALVKERHRVREGLGLEHDELDDLYHEMQVAVDTPDPDEGRALLFWPEAELAALLARWPGQAETYGSDWDEHRAGLERTLAGWSGSGVVRLGLFVGSVDGLLAFAAEEGVDPADPQAHLEYADVVGETAGAVEWPPQRNAPCWCGSGVKYKKCCLPRSRG
;
A
#
# COMPACT_ATOMS: atom_id res chain seq x y z
N MET A 1 -12.03 32.84 32.70
CA MET A 1 -12.89 31.76 33.24
C MET A 1 -12.35 30.48 32.64
N PRO A 2 -11.81 29.53 33.41
CA PRO A 2 -11.54 28.21 32.84
C PRO A 2 -12.90 27.59 32.51
N SER A 3 -13.09 27.10 31.29
CA SER A 3 -14.35 26.46 30.90
C SER A 3 -14.46 25.11 31.60
N ASP A 4 -15.59 24.86 32.27
CA ASP A 4 -16.06 23.56 32.79
C ASP A 4 -16.31 22.51 31.68
N ALA A 5 -15.79 22.73 30.46
CA ALA A 5 -15.94 21.81 29.36
C ALA A 5 -14.97 20.64 29.53
N THR A 6 -15.53 19.43 29.54
CA THR A 6 -14.77 18.19 29.38
C THR A 6 -14.17 18.12 27.98
N LEU A 7 -12.92 17.69 27.87
CA LEU A 7 -12.15 17.56 26.64
C LEU A 7 -12.31 16.15 26.08
N THR A 8 -12.68 16.07 24.82
CA THR A 8 -12.72 14.82 24.04
C THR A 8 -11.34 14.46 23.51
N LEU A 9 -11.18 13.25 22.96
CA LEU A 9 -9.96 12.84 22.25
C LEU A 9 -9.56 13.85 21.16
N ASP A 10 -10.51 14.29 20.33
CA ASP A 10 -10.28 15.29 19.27
C ASP A 10 -9.81 16.65 19.84
N ASP A 11 -10.33 17.05 21.01
CA ASP A 11 -9.88 18.28 21.67
C ASP A 11 -8.43 18.15 22.15
N LEU A 12 -8.02 16.98 22.65
CA LEU A 12 -6.64 16.71 23.06
C LEU A 12 -5.68 16.78 21.87
N ASP A 13 -6.06 16.20 20.72
CA ASP A 13 -5.29 16.29 19.48
C ASP A 13 -5.18 17.74 18.98
N ALA A 14 -6.29 18.49 19.03
CA ALA A 14 -6.30 19.90 18.68
C ALA A 14 -5.41 20.75 19.61
N ILE A 15 -5.39 20.43 20.91
CA ILE A 15 -4.48 21.04 21.87
C ILE A 15 -3.02 20.75 21.47
N ALA A 16 -2.67 19.48 21.24
CA ALA A 16 -1.33 19.04 20.90
C ALA A 16 -0.84 19.65 19.58
N HIS A 17 -1.71 19.79 18.58
CA HIS A 17 -1.37 20.38 17.28
C HIS A 17 -0.89 21.85 17.40
N ARG A 18 -1.33 22.58 18.43
CA ARG A 18 -0.86 23.96 18.69
C ARG A 18 0.62 24.02 19.05
N ALA A 19 1.25 22.91 19.45
CA ALA A 19 2.69 22.88 19.72
C ALA A 19 3.53 22.99 18.44
N ALA A 20 2.95 22.75 17.25
CA ALA A 20 3.68 22.81 15.99
C ALA A 20 4.24 24.22 15.73
N GLY A 21 5.57 24.30 15.57
CA GLY A 21 6.26 25.54 15.24
C GLY A 21 6.41 26.54 16.40
N LEU A 22 6.08 26.15 17.64
CA LEU A 22 6.39 26.97 18.82
C LEU A 22 7.87 26.84 19.20
N ASP A 23 8.48 27.96 19.60
CA ASP A 23 9.83 27.97 20.19
C ASP A 23 9.87 27.29 21.57
N ASP A 24 8.78 27.39 22.34
CA ASP A 24 8.59 26.74 23.64
C ASP A 24 7.20 26.08 23.70
N PRO A 25 7.12 24.74 23.57
CA PRO A 25 5.84 24.03 23.63
C PRO A 25 5.39 23.66 25.05
N SER A 26 6.15 24.02 26.09
CA SER A 26 5.85 23.68 27.50
C SER A 26 4.44 24.10 27.96
N PRO A 27 3.87 25.24 27.53
CA PRO A 27 2.49 25.59 27.88
C PRO A 27 1.45 24.60 27.34
N VAL A 28 1.68 24.03 26.15
CA VAL A 28 0.79 23.01 25.56
C VAL A 28 0.89 21.70 26.34
N VAL A 29 2.12 21.28 26.68
CA VAL A 29 2.38 20.11 27.53
C VAL A 29 1.68 20.27 28.89
N ALA A 30 1.83 21.43 29.54
CA ALA A 30 1.20 21.71 30.82
C ALA A 30 -0.34 21.70 30.73
N GLU A 31 -0.92 22.15 29.62
CA GLU A 31 -2.37 22.12 29.41
C GLU A 31 -2.91 20.69 29.28
N LEU A 32 -2.21 19.81 28.54
CA LEU A 32 -2.55 18.39 28.42
C LEU A 32 -2.45 17.68 29.76
N VAL A 33 -1.34 17.87 30.49
CA VAL A 33 -1.15 17.28 31.82
C VAL A 33 -2.21 17.76 32.80
N ALA A 34 -2.51 19.07 32.79
CA ALA A 34 -3.54 19.65 33.65
C ALA A 34 -4.94 19.14 33.31
N ALA A 35 -5.24 18.81 32.04
CA ALA A 35 -6.52 18.21 31.67
C ALA A 35 -6.76 16.88 32.40
N VAL A 36 -5.74 16.03 32.46
CA VAL A 36 -5.81 14.76 33.18
C VAL A 36 -5.89 14.98 34.69
N GLU A 37 -4.97 15.78 35.25
CA GLU A 37 -4.86 15.98 36.70
C GLU A 37 -6.08 16.67 37.32
N GLN A 38 -6.79 17.49 36.54
CA GLN A 38 -7.99 18.20 36.98
C GLN A 38 -9.28 17.43 36.66
N GLY A 39 -9.20 16.23 36.08
CA GLY A 39 -10.37 15.43 35.72
C GLY A 39 -11.24 16.08 34.65
N ARG A 40 -10.63 16.80 33.71
CA ARG A 40 -11.34 17.49 32.61
C ARG A 40 -11.49 16.62 31.36
N LEU A 41 -11.21 15.32 31.41
CA LEU A 41 -11.39 14.43 30.26
C LEU A 41 -12.86 14.01 30.14
N ALA A 42 -13.35 13.89 28.91
CA ALA A 42 -14.66 13.32 28.63
C ALA A 42 -14.71 11.83 29.01
N GLU A 43 -13.67 11.07 28.64
CA GLU A 43 -13.49 9.67 29.03
C GLU A 43 -12.20 9.50 29.85
N PRO A 44 -12.25 8.82 31.02
CA PRO A 44 -11.03 8.56 31.81
C PRO A 44 -9.95 7.76 31.06
N ALA A 45 -10.33 6.99 30.04
CA ALA A 45 -9.42 6.22 29.19
C ALA A 45 -8.56 7.10 28.26
N ASP A 46 -8.96 8.35 28.02
CA ASP A 46 -8.19 9.29 27.20
C ASP A 46 -6.94 9.82 27.93
N ALA A 47 -6.77 9.47 29.21
CA ALA A 47 -5.62 9.87 30.01
C ALA A 47 -4.30 9.33 29.43
N ALA A 48 -4.28 8.08 28.94
CA ALA A 48 -3.11 7.51 28.29
C ALA A 48 -2.71 8.31 27.03
N HIS A 49 -3.70 8.68 26.19
CA HIS A 49 -3.48 9.48 24.99
C HIS A 49 -2.98 10.88 25.31
N ALA A 50 -3.59 11.57 26.29
CA ALA A 50 -3.16 12.91 26.71
C ALA A 50 -1.70 12.94 27.19
N PHE A 51 -1.28 11.94 27.99
CA PHE A 51 0.11 11.84 28.43
C PHE A 51 1.06 11.43 27.30
N LEU A 52 0.62 10.60 26.35
CA LEU A 52 1.42 10.26 25.17
C LEU A 52 1.71 11.50 24.32
N LEU A 53 0.69 12.28 23.98
CA LEU A 53 0.85 13.55 23.25
C LEU A 53 1.80 14.51 23.97
N ALA A 54 1.65 14.64 25.29
CA ALA A 54 2.52 15.46 26.12
C ALA A 54 3.98 14.96 26.08
N SER A 55 4.19 13.65 26.13
CA SER A 55 5.50 13.00 26.01
C SER A 55 6.15 13.31 24.65
N GLU A 56 5.44 13.08 23.55
CA GLU A 56 5.96 13.29 22.18
C GLU A 56 6.32 14.76 21.91
N ILE A 57 5.51 15.70 22.40
CA ILE A 57 5.82 17.13 22.30
C ILE A 57 7.12 17.45 23.05
N THR A 58 7.25 16.92 24.27
CA THR A 58 8.42 17.13 25.14
C THR A 58 9.68 16.50 24.54
N GLU A 59 9.53 15.31 23.95
CA GLU A 59 10.60 14.60 23.27
C GLU A 59 11.11 15.39 22.06
N ARG A 60 10.21 15.91 21.22
CA ARG A 60 10.55 16.77 20.07
C ARG A 60 11.23 18.07 20.49
N ALA A 61 10.94 18.57 21.69
CA ALA A 61 11.64 19.71 22.28
C ALA A 61 13.03 19.37 22.85
N GLY A 62 13.41 18.10 22.89
CA GLY A 62 14.73 17.61 23.28
C GLY A 62 14.89 17.27 24.77
N ASP A 63 13.83 17.35 25.58
CA ASP A 63 13.87 17.00 27.01
C ASP A 63 13.48 15.52 27.21
N LEU A 64 14.43 14.63 26.91
CA LEU A 64 14.22 13.18 27.03
C LEU A 64 13.83 12.73 28.45
N PRO A 65 14.45 13.22 29.56
CA PRO A 65 14.03 12.86 30.91
C PRO A 65 12.57 13.23 31.22
N ALA A 66 12.12 14.42 30.82
CA ALA A 66 10.74 14.83 31.03
C ALA A 66 9.76 14.02 30.16
N ALA A 67 10.13 13.75 28.90
CA ALA A 67 9.35 12.88 28.02
C ALA A 67 9.20 11.47 28.62
N LEU A 68 10.29 10.86 29.11
CA LEU A 68 10.25 9.55 29.76
C LEU A 68 9.27 9.54 30.96
N GLY A 69 9.29 10.55 31.80
CA GLY A 69 8.36 10.66 32.93
C GLY A 69 6.89 10.78 32.49
N LEU A 70 6.62 11.42 31.36
CA LEU A 70 5.27 11.50 30.78
C LEU A 70 4.85 10.18 30.13
N ALA A 71 5.76 9.49 29.44
CA ALA A 71 5.51 8.17 28.86
C ALA A 71 5.25 7.10 29.94
N GLU A 72 5.96 7.16 31.07
CA GLU A 72 5.69 6.29 32.22
C GLU A 72 4.26 6.50 32.75
N ARG A 73 3.84 7.77 32.86
CA ARG A 73 2.46 8.12 33.24
C ARG A 73 1.44 7.66 32.20
N ALA A 74 1.75 7.78 30.91
CA ALA A 74 0.88 7.28 29.83
C ALA A 74 0.71 5.77 29.94
N ALA A 75 1.79 5.02 30.10
CA ALA A 75 1.80 3.56 30.22
C ALA A 75 1.05 3.04 31.46
N ALA A 76 0.98 3.83 32.53
CA ALA A 76 0.26 3.49 33.76
C ALA A 76 -1.19 4.02 33.81
N ALA A 77 -1.60 4.86 32.85
CA ALA A 77 -2.93 5.47 32.84
C ALA A 77 -4.01 4.51 32.32
N PRO A 78 -5.28 4.73 32.68
CA PRO A 78 -6.40 4.05 32.03
C PRO A 78 -6.36 4.28 30.52
N GLY A 79 -6.68 3.24 29.74
CA GLY A 79 -6.67 3.29 28.27
C GLY A 79 -5.32 2.98 27.62
N ALA A 80 -4.26 2.76 28.40
CA ALA A 80 -2.95 2.40 27.85
C ALA A 80 -2.97 1.01 27.20
N ASP A 81 -2.72 0.95 25.90
CA ASP A 81 -2.56 -0.28 25.14
C ASP A 81 -1.08 -0.68 24.99
N GLY A 82 -0.83 -1.79 24.29
CA GLY A 82 0.51 -2.28 24.00
C GLY A 82 1.40 -1.28 23.25
N PHE A 83 0.84 -0.42 22.39
CA PHE A 83 1.60 0.59 21.64
C PHE A 83 2.05 1.73 22.54
N VAL A 84 1.17 2.24 23.41
CA VAL A 84 1.55 3.25 24.43
C VAL A 84 2.67 2.73 25.31
N ARG A 85 2.58 1.47 25.75
CA ARG A 85 3.62 0.83 26.58
C ARG A 85 4.92 0.56 25.80
N ALA A 86 4.84 0.28 24.50
CA ALA A 86 6.01 0.15 23.62
C ALA A 86 6.73 1.49 23.42
N GLY A 87 6.01 2.60 23.27
CA GLY A 87 6.61 3.94 23.21
C GLY A 87 7.38 4.30 24.50
N HIS A 88 6.81 3.95 25.67
CA HIS A 88 7.54 4.06 26.94
C HIS A 88 8.80 3.19 26.97
N ALA A 89 8.73 1.96 26.44
CA ALA A 89 9.88 1.07 26.33
C ALA A 89 11.02 1.67 25.49
N GLU A 90 10.70 2.31 24.37
CA GLU A 90 11.67 3.01 23.53
C GLU A 90 12.40 4.12 24.31
N LEU A 91 11.64 4.99 24.99
CA LEU A 91 12.20 6.09 25.78
C LEU A 91 13.04 5.60 26.96
N LEU A 92 12.67 4.48 27.59
CA LEU A 92 13.50 3.82 28.61
C LEU A 92 14.88 3.49 28.03
N VAL A 93 14.93 2.87 26.85
CA VAL A 93 16.21 2.49 26.26
C VAL A 93 17.03 3.70 25.85
N ARG A 94 16.43 4.69 25.19
CA ARG A 94 17.12 5.93 24.79
C ARG A 94 17.63 6.74 25.98
N SER A 95 17.02 6.58 27.15
CA SER A 95 17.44 7.17 28.42
C SER A 95 18.43 6.32 29.22
N GLY A 96 18.96 5.24 28.64
CA GLY A 96 19.97 4.38 29.26
C GLY A 96 19.44 3.20 30.10
N HIS A 97 18.12 3.00 30.16
CA HIS A 97 17.46 1.91 30.90
C HIS A 97 17.16 0.71 29.98
N ALA A 98 18.17 0.26 29.24
CA ALA A 98 18.02 -0.72 28.16
C ALA A 98 17.38 -2.06 28.59
N GLU A 99 17.74 -2.57 29.77
CA GLU A 99 17.18 -3.83 30.28
C GLU A 99 15.69 -3.71 30.60
N GLN A 100 15.28 -2.59 31.19
CA GLN A 100 13.88 -2.34 31.54
C GLN A 100 13.04 -2.16 30.27
N GLY A 101 13.50 -1.36 29.30
CA GLY A 101 12.81 -1.21 28.01
C GLY A 101 12.67 -2.54 27.27
N ARG A 102 13.72 -3.37 27.26
CA ARG A 102 13.68 -4.74 26.69
C ARG A 102 12.62 -5.62 27.35
N ALA A 103 12.52 -5.57 28.68
CA ALA A 103 11.52 -6.33 29.42
C ALA A 103 10.10 -5.87 29.07
N VAL A 104 9.86 -4.57 28.93
CA VAL A 104 8.56 -4.03 28.51
C VAL A 104 8.21 -4.48 27.10
N PHE A 105 9.11 -4.36 26.11
CA PHE A 105 8.87 -4.87 24.75
C PHE A 105 8.50 -6.34 24.72
N ALA A 106 9.20 -7.18 25.51
CA ALA A 106 8.91 -8.61 25.60
C ALA A 106 7.52 -8.89 26.21
N ASP A 107 7.11 -8.10 27.21
CA ASP A 107 5.80 -8.21 27.87
C ASP A 107 4.64 -7.81 26.95
N VAL A 108 4.78 -6.72 26.19
CA VAL A 108 3.73 -6.23 25.29
C VAL A 108 3.60 -7.03 23.99
N ARG A 109 4.62 -7.82 23.62
CA ARG A 109 4.67 -8.58 22.36
C ARG A 109 3.40 -9.39 22.05
N PRO A 110 2.83 -10.21 22.97
CA PRO A 110 1.68 -11.06 22.64
C PRO A 110 0.40 -10.26 22.32
N GLU A 111 0.24 -9.09 22.93
CA GLU A 111 -0.86 -8.16 22.68
C GLU A 111 -0.66 -7.44 21.34
N LEU A 112 0.54 -6.90 21.10
CA LEU A 112 0.86 -6.19 19.87
C LEU A 112 0.72 -7.07 18.62
N LEU A 113 1.16 -8.33 18.69
CA LEU A 113 1.07 -9.26 17.56
C LEU A 113 -0.37 -9.70 17.22
N GLN A 114 -1.40 -9.17 17.90
CA GLN A 114 -2.78 -9.27 17.42
C GLN A 114 -3.02 -8.35 16.21
N ASP A 115 -2.29 -7.24 16.11
CA ASP A 115 -2.27 -6.38 14.93
C ASP A 115 -1.22 -6.91 13.94
N PRO A 116 -1.62 -7.30 12.72
CA PRO A 116 -0.70 -7.79 11.68
C PRO A 116 0.43 -6.82 11.32
N LEU A 117 0.24 -5.51 11.51
CA LEU A 117 1.21 -4.47 11.17
C LEU A 117 2.06 -4.01 12.35
N ALA A 118 1.79 -4.46 13.58
CA ALA A 118 2.53 -4.02 14.77
C ALA A 118 4.06 -4.19 14.64
N ALA A 119 4.52 -5.27 14.01
CA ALA A 119 5.95 -5.50 13.79
C ALA A 119 6.58 -4.47 12.84
N SER A 120 5.82 -3.97 11.85
CA SER A 120 6.26 -2.89 10.96
C SER A 120 6.37 -1.58 11.74
N TYR A 121 5.32 -1.19 12.47
CA TYR A 121 5.28 0.06 13.23
C TYR A 121 6.37 0.18 14.30
N LEU A 122 6.76 -0.94 14.92
CA LEU A 122 7.71 -0.95 16.04
C LEU A 122 9.16 -1.21 15.63
N SER A 123 9.41 -1.49 14.35
CA SER A 123 10.75 -1.83 13.86
C SER A 123 11.77 -0.73 14.16
N GLU A 124 11.42 0.53 13.86
CA GLU A 124 12.26 1.69 14.12
C GLU A 124 12.49 1.93 15.62
N SER A 125 11.44 1.80 16.45
CA SER A 125 11.56 1.92 17.92
C SER A 125 12.50 0.86 18.50
N LEU A 126 12.41 -0.37 18.01
CA LEU A 126 13.32 -1.45 18.40
C LEU A 126 14.76 -1.15 17.93
N GLU A 127 14.96 -0.65 16.72
CA GLU A 127 16.29 -0.27 16.23
C GLU A 127 16.91 0.90 17.02
N ALA A 128 16.12 1.94 17.31
CA ALA A 128 16.52 3.06 18.16
C ALA A 128 16.91 2.59 19.57
N ALA A 129 16.32 1.48 20.03
CA ALA A 129 16.65 0.79 21.26
C ALA A 129 17.85 -0.20 21.15
N GLY A 130 18.55 -0.25 20.01
CA GLY A 130 19.63 -1.23 19.79
C GLY A 130 19.15 -2.68 19.80
N LEU A 131 17.91 -2.90 19.35
CA LEU A 131 17.19 -4.17 19.28
C LEU A 131 16.88 -4.59 17.84
N ALA A 132 17.68 -4.17 16.86
CA ALA A 132 17.50 -4.50 15.45
C ALA A 132 17.32 -6.03 15.21
N GLY A 133 18.06 -6.89 15.93
CA GLY A 133 17.87 -8.34 15.84
C GLY A 133 16.49 -8.81 16.30
N VAL A 134 15.91 -8.18 17.34
CA VAL A 134 14.55 -8.49 17.80
C VAL A 134 13.51 -7.99 16.81
N ALA A 135 13.74 -6.81 16.20
CA ALA A 135 12.90 -6.29 15.12
C ALA A 135 12.84 -7.28 13.94
N GLU A 136 14.00 -7.78 13.49
CA GLU A 136 14.09 -8.80 12.43
C GLU A 136 13.29 -10.05 12.80
N GLU A 137 13.42 -10.56 14.03
CA GLU A 137 12.69 -11.74 14.49
C GLU A 137 11.18 -11.52 14.48
N TRP A 138 10.70 -10.34 14.90
CA TRP A 138 9.28 -10.01 14.94
C TRP A 138 8.70 -9.87 13.54
N LEU A 139 9.40 -9.15 12.65
CA LEU A 139 9.01 -8.99 11.25
C LEU A 139 8.98 -10.34 10.52
N SER A 140 10.03 -11.15 10.68
CA SER A 140 10.09 -12.51 10.15
C SER A 140 8.95 -13.39 10.64
N ALA A 141 8.61 -13.33 11.93
CA ALA A 141 7.50 -14.09 12.49
C ALA A 141 6.14 -13.61 11.95
N ALA A 142 5.94 -12.30 11.79
CA ALA A 142 4.73 -11.72 11.23
C ALA A 142 4.53 -12.15 9.77
N VAL A 143 5.56 -12.07 8.93
CA VAL A 143 5.53 -12.53 7.54
C VAL A 143 5.18 -14.02 7.46
N ARG A 144 5.85 -14.87 8.25
CA ARG A 144 5.57 -16.32 8.27
C ARG A 144 4.14 -16.63 8.73
N THR A 145 3.64 -15.90 9.73
CA THR A 145 2.25 -16.02 10.19
C THR A 145 1.29 -15.70 9.05
N LEU A 146 1.53 -14.60 8.33
CA LEU A 146 0.71 -14.18 7.20
C LEU A 146 0.76 -15.18 6.03
N LEU A 147 1.93 -15.78 5.73
CA LEU A 147 2.08 -16.82 4.71
C LEU A 147 1.37 -18.13 5.09
N SER A 148 1.35 -18.48 6.37
CA SER A 148 0.74 -19.71 6.88
C SER A 148 -0.78 -19.61 7.14
N GLY A 149 -1.30 -18.39 7.27
CA GLY A 149 -2.68 -18.15 7.68
C GLY A 149 -3.69 -18.34 6.55
N ASP A 150 -4.74 -19.12 6.81
CA ASP A 150 -5.92 -19.31 5.93
C ASP A 150 -6.96 -18.18 6.06
N GLN A 151 -6.79 -17.24 7.01
CA GLN A 151 -7.80 -16.21 7.28
C GLN A 151 -7.76 -15.06 6.27
N PRO A 152 -8.90 -14.59 5.75
CA PRO A 152 -8.94 -13.44 4.86
C PRO A 152 -8.56 -12.17 5.63
N VAL A 153 -7.32 -11.75 5.50
CA VAL A 153 -6.87 -10.39 5.82
C VAL A 153 -7.28 -9.54 4.62
N LEU A 154 -8.27 -8.66 4.80
CA LEU A 154 -8.47 -7.54 3.88
C LEU A 154 -7.10 -6.86 3.74
N ASP A 155 -6.66 -6.64 2.50
CA ASP A 155 -5.35 -6.02 2.21
C ASP A 155 -4.12 -6.88 2.59
N ARG A 156 -4.26 -8.22 2.60
CA ARG A 156 -3.13 -9.17 2.82
C ARG A 156 -1.86 -8.81 2.04
N VAL A 157 -2.01 -8.37 0.79
CA VAL A 157 -0.88 -7.99 -0.07
C VAL A 157 -0.19 -6.72 0.45
N GLU A 158 -0.96 -5.72 0.89
CA GLU A 158 -0.44 -4.48 1.47
C GLU A 158 0.26 -4.75 2.80
N VAL A 159 -0.37 -5.53 3.68
CA VAL A 159 0.24 -5.96 4.95
C VAL A 159 1.53 -6.75 4.70
N MET A 160 1.52 -7.67 3.73
CA MET A 160 2.73 -8.42 3.34
C MET A 160 3.82 -7.46 2.88
N PHE A 161 3.49 -6.52 1.99
CA PHE A 161 4.44 -5.56 1.45
C PHE A 161 5.07 -4.70 2.54
N ALA A 162 4.26 -4.16 3.46
CA ALA A 162 4.74 -3.36 4.58
C ALA A 162 5.71 -4.15 5.47
N LEU A 163 5.40 -5.41 5.78
CA LEU A 163 6.25 -6.26 6.61
C LEU A 163 7.56 -6.65 5.92
N VAL A 164 7.53 -7.10 4.65
CA VAL A 164 8.75 -7.52 3.95
C VAL A 164 9.66 -6.34 3.63
N LYS A 165 9.09 -5.14 3.39
CA LYS A 165 9.83 -3.90 3.20
C LYS A 165 10.60 -3.52 4.47
N GLU A 166 9.93 -3.44 5.62
CA GLU A 166 10.61 -3.11 6.88
C GLU A 166 11.62 -4.19 7.28
N ARG A 167 11.29 -5.47 7.03
CA ARG A 167 12.21 -6.58 7.27
C ARG A 167 13.51 -6.42 6.47
N HIS A 168 13.38 -6.15 5.17
CA HIS A 168 14.52 -5.96 4.28
C HIS A 168 15.43 -4.83 4.79
N ARG A 169 14.84 -3.67 5.14
CA ARG A 169 15.55 -2.52 5.71
C ARG A 169 16.32 -2.86 6.99
N VAL A 170 15.67 -3.54 7.94
CA VAL A 170 16.29 -3.95 9.22
C VAL A 170 17.45 -4.93 8.97
N ARG A 171 17.29 -5.89 8.05
CA ARG A 171 18.33 -6.87 7.71
C ARG A 171 19.53 -6.24 7.04
N GLU A 172 19.31 -5.29 6.14
CA GLU A 172 20.37 -4.48 5.53
C GLU A 172 21.15 -3.72 6.62
N GLY A 173 20.45 -3.06 7.55
CA GLY A 173 21.06 -2.39 8.70
C GLY A 173 21.88 -3.32 9.62
N LEU A 174 21.49 -4.59 9.73
CA LEU A 174 22.23 -5.63 10.45
C LEU A 174 23.39 -6.25 9.66
N GLY A 175 23.51 -5.97 8.35
CA GLY A 175 24.51 -6.59 7.47
C GLY A 175 24.28 -8.08 7.24
N LEU A 176 23.03 -8.53 7.26
CA LEU A 176 22.67 -9.92 6.98
C LEU A 176 22.61 -10.18 5.47
N GLU A 177 22.99 -11.39 5.05
CA GLU A 177 22.84 -11.83 3.66
C GLU A 177 21.35 -11.89 3.27
N HIS A 178 21.03 -11.57 2.01
CA HIS A 178 19.66 -11.64 1.50
C HIS A 178 19.12 -13.08 1.54
N ASP A 179 17.84 -13.23 1.90
CA ASP A 179 17.11 -14.49 1.85
C ASP A 179 15.83 -14.42 0.99
N GLU A 180 15.08 -15.52 0.94
CA GLU A 180 13.87 -15.66 0.11
C GLU A 180 12.79 -14.58 0.38
N LEU A 181 12.72 -14.02 1.59
CA LEU A 181 11.76 -12.96 1.90
C LEU A 181 12.27 -11.58 1.45
N ASP A 182 13.60 -11.40 1.35
CA ASP A 182 14.20 -10.21 0.74
C ASP A 182 13.98 -10.23 -0.79
N ASP A 183 14.08 -11.41 -1.42
CA ASP A 183 13.72 -11.61 -2.83
C ASP A 183 12.22 -11.28 -3.07
N LEU A 184 11.34 -11.75 -2.19
CA LEU A 184 9.90 -11.43 -2.24
C LEU A 184 9.65 -9.91 -2.13
N TYR A 185 10.37 -9.19 -1.28
CA TYR A 185 10.28 -7.73 -1.23
C TYR A 185 10.60 -7.10 -2.58
N HIS A 186 11.71 -7.51 -3.23
CA HIS A 186 12.08 -6.97 -4.52
C HIS A 186 11.06 -7.30 -5.62
N GLU A 187 10.50 -8.51 -5.63
CA GLU A 187 9.43 -8.88 -6.57
C GLU A 187 8.18 -7.99 -6.39
N MET A 188 7.75 -7.78 -5.15
CA MET A 188 6.60 -6.94 -4.83
C MET A 188 6.87 -5.46 -5.13
N GLN A 189 8.08 -4.97 -4.83
CA GLN A 189 8.50 -3.59 -5.15
C GLN A 189 8.46 -3.35 -6.65
N VAL A 190 8.97 -4.28 -7.46
CA VAL A 190 8.85 -4.22 -8.92
C VAL A 190 7.38 -4.20 -9.34
N ALA A 191 6.52 -5.00 -8.73
CA ALA A 191 5.09 -5.02 -9.08
C ALA A 191 4.39 -3.70 -8.76
N VAL A 192 4.74 -3.04 -7.65
CA VAL A 192 4.23 -1.73 -7.24
C VAL A 192 4.76 -0.61 -8.16
N ASP A 193 6.06 -0.63 -8.46
CA ASP A 193 6.71 0.40 -9.28
C ASP A 193 6.40 0.26 -10.76
N THR A 194 5.96 -0.94 -11.21
CA THR A 194 5.54 -1.14 -12.59
C THR A 194 4.18 -0.49 -12.79
N PRO A 195 4.08 0.59 -13.59
CA PRO A 195 2.81 1.22 -13.89
C PRO A 195 1.85 0.20 -14.51
N ASP A 196 0.55 0.46 -14.36
CA ASP A 196 -0.44 -0.27 -15.15
C ASP A 196 -0.12 -0.17 -16.65
N PRO A 197 -0.52 -1.17 -17.45
CA PRO A 197 -0.20 -1.19 -18.87
C PRO A 197 -0.71 0.10 -19.53
N ASP A 198 0.22 0.91 -20.07
CA ASP A 198 -0.03 2.13 -20.85
C ASP A 198 0.00 1.82 -22.36
N GLU A 199 -0.09 2.83 -23.24
CA GLU A 199 -0.04 2.67 -24.70
C GLU A 199 1.14 1.81 -25.19
N GLY A 200 2.27 1.83 -24.47
CA GLY A 200 3.47 1.05 -24.80
C GLY A 200 3.45 -0.40 -24.32
N ARG A 201 2.45 -0.79 -23.53
CA ARG A 201 2.32 -2.12 -22.90
C ARG A 201 0.94 -2.74 -23.05
N ALA A 202 -0.01 -2.02 -23.65
CA ALA A 202 -1.33 -2.53 -23.98
C ALA A 202 -1.68 -2.33 -25.45
N LEU A 203 -2.58 -3.18 -25.95
CA LEU A 203 -3.10 -3.07 -27.31
C LEU A 203 -4.61 -2.86 -27.28
N LEU A 204 -5.13 -2.03 -28.18
CA LEU A 204 -6.58 -1.87 -28.36
C LEU A 204 -7.19 -3.18 -28.89
N PHE A 205 -8.14 -3.72 -28.13
CA PHE A 205 -8.90 -4.92 -28.44
C PHE A 205 -10.36 -4.60 -28.71
N TRP A 206 -10.80 -4.90 -29.93
CA TRP A 206 -12.20 -4.95 -30.32
C TRP A 206 -12.85 -6.31 -30.02
N PRO A 207 -13.89 -6.38 -29.16
CA PRO A 207 -14.77 -7.53 -29.06
C PRO A 207 -15.38 -7.92 -30.42
N GLU A 208 -15.84 -9.16 -30.58
CA GLU A 208 -16.27 -9.70 -31.89
C GLU A 208 -17.34 -8.84 -32.58
N ALA A 209 -18.37 -8.43 -31.85
CA ALA A 209 -19.42 -7.57 -32.37
C ALA A 209 -18.90 -6.18 -32.78
N GLU A 210 -17.96 -5.63 -31.99
CA GLU A 210 -17.37 -4.31 -32.21
C GLU A 210 -16.43 -4.31 -33.42
N LEU A 211 -15.59 -5.35 -33.57
CA LEU A 211 -14.74 -5.50 -34.75
C LEU A 211 -15.59 -5.61 -36.02
N ALA A 212 -16.67 -6.41 -35.98
CA ALA A 212 -17.58 -6.52 -37.10
C ALA A 212 -18.23 -5.18 -37.46
N ALA A 213 -18.66 -4.40 -36.46
CA ALA A 213 -19.21 -3.06 -36.67
C ALA A 213 -18.19 -2.08 -37.23
N LEU A 214 -16.95 -2.10 -36.71
CA LEU A 214 -15.84 -1.28 -37.17
C LEU A 214 -15.53 -1.56 -38.64
N LEU A 215 -15.32 -2.82 -39.02
CA LEU A 215 -14.98 -3.23 -40.38
C LEU A 215 -16.13 -3.01 -41.38
N ALA A 216 -17.39 -3.13 -40.93
CA ALA A 216 -18.54 -2.79 -41.76
C ALA A 216 -18.59 -1.31 -42.11
N ARG A 217 -18.14 -0.43 -41.19
CA ARG A 217 -18.13 1.02 -41.37
C ARG A 217 -16.89 1.51 -42.10
N TRP A 218 -15.73 0.95 -41.77
CA TRP A 218 -14.42 1.31 -42.34
C TRP A 218 -13.64 0.05 -42.74
N PRO A 219 -13.91 -0.53 -43.93
CA PRO A 219 -13.27 -1.77 -44.36
C PRO A 219 -11.73 -1.72 -44.43
N GLY A 220 -11.15 -0.53 -44.62
CA GLY A 220 -9.69 -0.33 -44.61
C GLY A 220 -9.02 -0.67 -43.28
N GLN A 221 -9.77 -0.67 -42.17
CA GLN A 221 -9.26 -1.04 -40.85
C GLN A 221 -8.85 -2.53 -40.75
N ALA A 222 -9.23 -3.36 -41.73
CA ALA A 222 -8.79 -4.74 -41.82
C ALA A 222 -7.26 -4.88 -41.98
N GLU A 223 -6.57 -3.86 -42.51
CA GLU A 223 -5.10 -3.87 -42.61
C GLU A 223 -4.42 -3.82 -41.24
N THR A 224 -5.04 -3.12 -40.28
CA THR A 224 -4.51 -2.96 -38.91
C THR A 224 -5.01 -4.05 -37.97
N TYR A 225 -6.31 -4.36 -38.00
CA TYR A 225 -6.93 -5.25 -37.02
C TYR A 225 -7.18 -6.67 -37.55
N GLY A 226 -6.83 -6.98 -38.79
CA GLY A 226 -7.16 -8.25 -39.43
C GLY A 226 -8.53 -8.25 -40.08
N SER A 227 -8.72 -9.17 -41.03
CA SER A 227 -9.93 -9.24 -41.86
C SER A 227 -11.11 -9.92 -41.16
N ASP A 228 -10.84 -10.68 -40.09
CA ASP A 228 -11.84 -11.30 -39.24
C ASP A 228 -11.38 -11.33 -37.77
N TRP A 229 -12.27 -11.82 -36.90
CA TRP A 229 -12.01 -11.86 -35.47
C TRP A 229 -10.97 -12.90 -35.04
N ASP A 230 -10.74 -13.94 -35.85
CA ASP A 230 -9.69 -14.91 -35.57
C ASP A 230 -8.30 -14.32 -35.89
N GLU A 231 -8.17 -13.60 -37.00
CA GLU A 231 -6.97 -12.86 -37.37
C GLU A 231 -6.64 -11.77 -36.35
N HIS A 232 -7.63 -10.98 -35.93
CA HIS A 232 -7.47 -9.94 -34.90
C HIS A 232 -6.86 -10.49 -33.62
N ARG A 233 -7.47 -11.55 -33.08
CA ARG A 233 -6.98 -12.17 -31.84
C ARG A 233 -5.61 -12.80 -32.00
N ALA A 234 -5.33 -13.40 -33.15
CA ALA A 234 -4.04 -13.99 -33.42
C ALA A 234 -2.95 -12.91 -33.53
N GLY A 235 -3.25 -11.76 -34.14
CA GLY A 235 -2.35 -10.61 -34.23
C GLY A 235 -1.99 -10.05 -32.86
N LEU A 236 -2.98 -9.80 -32.01
CA LEU A 236 -2.80 -9.32 -30.64
C LEU A 236 -1.97 -10.31 -29.80
N GLU A 237 -2.36 -11.58 -29.80
CA GLU A 237 -1.67 -12.62 -29.03
C GLU A 237 -0.20 -12.76 -29.45
N ARG A 238 0.11 -12.72 -30.75
CA ARG A 238 1.50 -12.78 -31.23
C ARG A 238 2.31 -11.55 -30.83
N THR A 239 1.71 -10.37 -30.91
CA THR A 239 2.38 -9.11 -30.56
C THR A 239 2.73 -9.08 -29.07
N LEU A 240 1.76 -9.40 -28.20
CA LEU A 240 1.97 -9.46 -26.76
C LEU A 240 2.98 -10.57 -26.37
N ALA A 241 2.93 -11.73 -27.02
CA ALA A 241 3.93 -12.78 -26.84
C ALA A 241 5.34 -12.37 -27.29
N GLY A 242 5.45 -11.59 -28.37
CA GLY A 242 6.70 -11.01 -28.84
C GLY A 242 7.29 -10.03 -27.82
N TRP A 243 6.47 -9.09 -27.31
CA TRP A 243 6.88 -8.15 -26.27
C TRP A 243 7.32 -8.85 -24.98
N SER A 244 6.53 -9.82 -24.52
CA SER A 244 6.88 -10.64 -23.35
C SER A 244 8.19 -11.42 -23.57
N GLY A 245 8.39 -11.99 -24.76
CA GLY A 245 9.63 -12.68 -25.13
C GLY A 245 10.86 -11.76 -25.17
N SER A 246 10.66 -10.46 -25.36
CA SER A 246 11.72 -9.43 -25.31
C SER A 246 11.96 -8.85 -23.91
N GLY A 247 11.20 -9.28 -22.90
CA GLY A 247 11.35 -8.85 -21.51
C GLY A 247 10.40 -7.73 -21.08
N VAL A 248 9.42 -7.34 -21.90
CA VAL A 248 8.36 -6.41 -21.48
C VAL A 248 7.40 -7.13 -20.55
N VAL A 249 7.15 -6.54 -19.39
CA VAL A 249 6.27 -7.08 -18.34
C VAL A 249 5.00 -6.24 -18.21
N ARG A 250 3.99 -6.77 -17.49
CA ARG A 250 2.69 -6.11 -17.24
C ARG A 250 2.05 -5.63 -18.54
N LEU A 251 1.73 -6.61 -19.40
CA LEU A 251 1.08 -6.36 -20.67
C LEU A 251 -0.44 -6.44 -20.51
N GLY A 252 -1.18 -5.79 -21.40
CA GLY A 252 -2.63 -5.80 -21.33
C GLY A 252 -3.35 -5.52 -22.64
N LEU A 253 -4.67 -5.47 -22.57
CA LEU A 253 -5.53 -5.07 -23.66
C LEU A 253 -6.54 -4.02 -23.19
N PHE A 254 -6.66 -2.94 -23.95
CA PHE A 254 -7.71 -1.94 -23.75
C PHE A 254 -8.95 -2.36 -24.54
N VAL A 255 -10.08 -2.55 -23.86
CA VAL A 255 -11.30 -3.06 -24.52
C VAL A 255 -12.09 -1.89 -25.12
N GLY A 256 -11.98 -1.71 -26.42
CA GLY A 256 -12.64 -0.63 -27.16
C GLY A 256 -14.07 -0.96 -27.58
N SER A 257 -14.85 0.09 -27.87
CA SER A 257 -16.17 0.01 -28.52
C SER A 257 -16.29 1.06 -29.63
N VAL A 258 -17.03 0.75 -30.70
CA VAL A 258 -17.19 1.68 -31.83
C VAL A 258 -17.91 2.94 -31.38
N ASP A 259 -18.89 2.81 -30.48
CA ASP A 259 -19.59 3.95 -29.90
C ASP A 259 -18.63 4.83 -29.06
N GLY A 260 -17.71 4.22 -28.31
CA GLY A 260 -16.68 4.95 -27.57
C GLY A 260 -15.72 5.71 -28.48
N LEU A 261 -15.25 5.07 -29.56
CA LEU A 261 -14.41 5.71 -30.57
C LEU A 261 -15.13 6.89 -31.24
N LEU A 262 -16.42 6.73 -31.57
CA LEU A 262 -17.23 7.79 -32.16
C LEU A 262 -17.45 8.96 -31.20
N ALA A 263 -17.67 8.68 -29.92
CA ALA A 263 -17.81 9.71 -28.89
C ALA A 263 -16.51 10.50 -28.73
N PHE A 264 -15.38 9.81 -28.59
CA PHE A 264 -14.05 10.41 -28.53
C PHE A 264 -13.77 11.29 -29.77
N ALA A 265 -13.97 10.74 -30.96
CA ALA A 265 -13.70 11.46 -32.20
C ALA A 265 -14.57 12.71 -32.37
N ALA A 266 -15.82 12.66 -31.87
CA ALA A 266 -16.72 13.82 -31.88
C ALA A 266 -16.29 14.91 -30.89
N GLU A 267 -15.75 14.52 -29.72
CA GLU A 267 -15.24 15.44 -28.70
C GLU A 267 -13.96 16.12 -29.15
N GLU A 268 -13.00 15.35 -29.65
CA GLU A 268 -11.68 15.84 -30.09
C GLU A 268 -11.68 16.43 -31.52
N GLY A 269 -12.77 16.24 -32.26
CA GLY A 269 -12.90 16.76 -33.64
C GLY A 269 -11.98 16.07 -34.66
N VAL A 270 -11.65 14.81 -34.42
CA VAL A 270 -10.79 13.98 -35.29
C VAL A 270 -11.60 13.02 -36.16
N ASP A 271 -11.00 12.47 -37.22
CA ASP A 271 -11.66 11.45 -38.04
C ASP A 271 -11.56 10.08 -37.35
N PRO A 272 -12.67 9.42 -37.00
CA PRO A 272 -12.64 8.08 -36.41
C PRO A 272 -12.10 6.99 -37.35
N ALA A 273 -11.84 7.29 -38.63
CA ALA A 273 -11.12 6.38 -39.53
C ALA A 273 -9.59 6.56 -39.50
N ASP A 274 -9.09 7.60 -38.83
CA ASP A 274 -7.65 7.87 -38.73
C ASP A 274 -6.99 6.88 -37.75
N PRO A 275 -5.93 6.16 -38.15
CA PRO A 275 -5.15 5.33 -37.23
C PRO A 275 -4.67 6.06 -35.98
N GLN A 276 -4.37 7.36 -36.08
CA GLN A 276 -3.95 8.17 -34.93
C GLN A 276 -5.09 8.34 -33.92
N ALA A 277 -6.33 8.52 -34.38
CA ALA A 277 -7.50 8.63 -33.49
C ALA A 277 -7.75 7.34 -32.70
N HIS A 278 -7.37 6.17 -33.23
CA HIS A 278 -7.49 4.90 -32.53
C HIS A 278 -6.45 4.73 -31.42
N LEU A 279 -5.23 5.28 -31.60
CA LEU A 279 -4.19 5.28 -30.58
C LEU A 279 -4.60 6.19 -29.42
N GLU A 280 -4.99 7.43 -29.71
CA GLU A 280 -5.45 8.39 -28.70
C GLU A 280 -6.73 7.91 -27.99
N TYR A 281 -7.64 7.25 -28.72
CA TYR A 281 -8.80 6.60 -28.09
C TYR A 281 -8.39 5.48 -27.14
N ALA A 282 -7.35 4.71 -27.46
CA ALA A 282 -6.86 3.63 -26.60
C ALA A 282 -6.34 4.17 -25.26
N ASP A 283 -5.69 5.33 -25.25
CA ASP A 283 -5.26 6.02 -24.03
C ASP A 283 -6.46 6.37 -23.15
N VAL A 284 -7.50 6.96 -23.73
CA VAL A 284 -8.75 7.29 -23.02
C VAL A 284 -9.41 6.03 -22.43
N VAL A 285 -9.39 4.91 -23.15
CA VAL A 285 -9.89 3.63 -22.62
C VAL A 285 -9.02 3.15 -21.45
N GLY A 286 -7.71 3.27 -21.55
CA GLY A 286 -6.78 2.94 -20.48
C GLY A 286 -7.02 3.74 -19.20
N GLU A 287 -7.23 5.05 -19.33
CA GLU A 287 -7.50 5.94 -18.18
C GLU A 287 -8.87 5.68 -17.53
N THR A 288 -9.89 5.34 -18.33
CA THR A 288 -11.28 5.25 -17.85
C THR A 288 -11.69 3.84 -17.40
N ALA A 289 -11.26 2.81 -18.12
CA ALA A 289 -11.68 1.42 -17.91
C ALA A 289 -10.52 0.48 -17.50
N GLY A 290 -9.27 0.92 -17.66
CA GLY A 290 -8.08 0.11 -17.39
C GLY A 290 -7.84 -0.99 -18.44
N ALA A 291 -6.75 -1.73 -18.24
CA ALA A 291 -6.37 -2.84 -19.11
C ALA A 291 -6.86 -4.19 -18.58
N VAL A 292 -7.25 -5.08 -19.50
CA VAL A 292 -7.36 -6.51 -19.22
C VAL A 292 -5.96 -7.11 -19.22
N GLU A 293 -5.55 -7.69 -18.09
CA GLU A 293 -4.22 -8.25 -17.91
C GLU A 293 -3.90 -9.40 -18.89
N TRP A 294 -2.69 -9.38 -19.45
CA TRP A 294 -2.14 -10.44 -20.29
C TRP A 294 -0.71 -10.82 -19.84
N PRO A 295 -0.36 -12.12 -19.78
CA PRO A 295 -1.18 -13.26 -20.13
C PRO A 295 -2.08 -13.68 -18.95
N PRO A 296 -3.33 -14.07 -19.20
CA PRO A 296 -4.14 -14.73 -18.17
C PRO A 296 -3.47 -16.03 -17.69
N GLN A 297 -3.83 -16.48 -16.49
CA GLN A 297 -3.45 -17.81 -16.05
C GLN A 297 -3.95 -18.88 -17.04
N ARG A 298 -3.15 -19.94 -17.28
CA ARG A 298 -3.43 -20.97 -18.30
C ARG A 298 -4.84 -21.58 -18.23
N ASN A 299 -5.44 -21.68 -17.04
CA ASN A 299 -6.77 -22.26 -16.82
C ASN A 299 -7.87 -21.22 -16.60
N ALA A 300 -7.54 -19.93 -16.50
CA ALA A 300 -8.50 -18.85 -16.36
C ALA A 300 -9.28 -18.63 -17.67
N PRO A 301 -10.44 -17.94 -17.62
CA PRO A 301 -11.13 -17.46 -18.82
C PRO A 301 -10.18 -16.67 -19.74
N CYS A 302 -10.36 -16.82 -21.05
CA CYS A 302 -9.51 -16.16 -22.02
C CYS A 302 -9.83 -14.66 -22.13
N TRP A 303 -8.79 -13.84 -22.27
CA TRP A 303 -8.87 -12.38 -22.40
C TRP A 303 -9.83 -11.89 -23.50
N CYS A 304 -10.02 -12.67 -24.58
CA CYS A 304 -10.92 -12.32 -25.68
C CYS A 304 -12.43 -12.36 -25.36
N GLY A 305 -12.82 -12.66 -24.11
CA GLY A 305 -14.23 -12.71 -23.69
C GLY A 305 -14.98 -14.00 -24.04
N SER A 306 -14.35 -15.00 -24.67
CA SER A 306 -15.02 -16.25 -25.06
C SER A 306 -15.45 -17.16 -23.89
N GLY A 307 -15.00 -16.89 -22.67
CA GLY A 307 -15.23 -17.75 -21.49
C GLY A 307 -14.48 -19.10 -21.52
N VAL A 308 -13.86 -19.48 -22.64
CA VAL A 308 -13.04 -20.69 -22.76
C VAL A 308 -11.72 -20.51 -22.01
N LYS A 309 -11.18 -21.60 -21.44
CA LYS A 309 -9.86 -21.58 -20.78
C LYS A 309 -8.79 -21.06 -21.74
N TYR A 310 -7.97 -20.11 -21.30
CA TYR A 310 -6.93 -19.45 -22.12
C TYR A 310 -6.04 -20.45 -22.89
N LYS A 311 -5.59 -21.53 -22.24
CA LYS A 311 -4.78 -22.58 -22.89
C LYS A 311 -5.42 -23.27 -24.10
N LYS A 312 -6.76 -23.22 -24.21
CA LYS A 312 -7.56 -23.81 -25.29
C LYS A 312 -8.11 -22.76 -26.26
N CYS A 313 -7.94 -21.46 -25.95
CA CYS A 313 -8.47 -20.36 -26.73
C CYS A 313 -7.33 -19.58 -27.38
N CYS A 314 -6.95 -18.40 -26.89
CA CYS A 314 -5.96 -17.57 -27.57
C CYS A 314 -4.51 -18.07 -27.45
N LEU A 315 -4.12 -18.74 -26.35
CA LEU A 315 -2.74 -19.16 -26.12
C LEU A 315 -2.07 -19.91 -27.32
N PRO A 316 -2.72 -20.88 -27.98
CA PRO A 316 -2.13 -21.55 -29.15
C PRO A 316 -1.85 -20.63 -30.36
N ARG A 317 -2.49 -19.44 -30.44
CA ARG A 317 -2.33 -18.48 -31.54
C ARG A 317 -0.99 -17.74 -31.49
N SER A 318 -0.30 -17.73 -30.34
CA SER A 318 1.06 -17.18 -30.18
C SER A 318 2.14 -17.93 -30.98
N ARG A 319 1.83 -19.11 -31.53
CA ARG A 319 2.78 -20.04 -32.16
C ARG A 319 2.59 -20.20 -33.67
N GLY A 320 1.62 -19.49 -34.24
CA GLY A 320 1.25 -19.55 -35.65
C GLY A 320 1.87 -18.43 -36.48
#